data_AF-A0A800FY94-F1
#
_entry.id   AF-A0A800FY94-F1
#
_cell.length_a   1.000
_cell.length_b   1.000
_cell.length_c   1.000
_cell.angle_alpha   90.00
_cell.angle_beta   90.00
_cell.angle_gamma   90.00
#
_symmetry.space_group_name_H-M   'P 1'
#
loop_
_entity.id
_entity.type
_entity.pdbx_description
1 polymer ?
#
loop_
_entity_poly.entity_id
_entity_poly.type
_entity_poly.pdbx_seq_one_letter_code
_entity_poly.pdbx_strand_id
1 'polypeptide(L)'
;MIKSLHASSLDLTVLSADISPFNAGLYRTSESFLIPKVEESGARQHISDLIAKKEIDILMIGSEFELEFFSRHKDRIEADTGVLIVASSSETVEISNDKWLTTEFLRENGLPYAEAFVPR
;
A
#
# COMPACT_ATOMS: atom_id res chain seq x y z
N MET A 1 -0.15 -4.99 11.42
CA MET A 1 1.09 -4.24 11.17
C MET A 1 1.61 -3.55 12.42
N ILE A 2 1.02 -2.43 12.88
CA ILE A 2 1.48 -1.62 14.03
C ILE A 2 1.86 -2.46 15.26
N LYS A 3 0.96 -3.32 15.75
CA LYS A 3 1.23 -4.19 16.91
C LYS A 3 2.52 -5.00 16.78
N SER A 4 2.77 -5.58 15.60
CA SER A 4 3.95 -6.40 15.35
C SER A 4 5.23 -5.56 15.29
N LEU A 5 5.16 -4.34 14.74
CA LEU A 5 6.28 -3.40 14.72
C LEU A 5 6.68 -2.99 16.14
N HIS A 6 5.70 -2.66 16.99
CA HIS A 6 5.97 -2.34 18.41
C HIS A 6 6.49 -3.54 19.23
N ALA A 7 6.14 -4.76 18.85
CA ALA A 7 6.64 -5.97 19.51
C ALA A 7 8.04 -6.38 19.01
N SER A 8 8.53 -5.77 17.93
CA SER A 8 9.85 -6.07 17.38
C SER A 8 10.97 -5.46 18.24
N SER A 9 12.18 -6.00 18.12
CA SER A 9 13.39 -5.44 18.76
C SER A 9 14.06 -4.34 17.92
N LEU A 10 13.41 -3.89 16.85
CA LEU A 10 13.94 -2.86 15.98
C LEU A 10 13.74 -1.48 16.61
N ASP A 11 14.73 -0.63 16.47
CA ASP A 11 14.63 0.78 16.84
C ASP A 11 13.86 1.52 15.72
N LEU A 12 12.55 1.64 15.90
CA LEU A 12 11.63 2.17 14.88
C LEU A 12 10.83 3.34 15.43
N THR A 13 10.73 4.40 14.63
CA THR A 13 9.66 5.39 14.76
C THR A 13 8.52 4.98 13.84
N VAL A 14 7.38 4.62 14.41
CA VAL A 14 6.20 4.22 13.64
C VAL A 14 5.26 5.42 13.56
N LEU A 15 4.96 5.86 12.34
CA LEU A 15 3.94 6.87 12.06
C LEU A 15 2.74 6.18 11.40
N SER A 16 1.56 6.76 11.56
CA SER A 16 0.35 6.30 10.86
C SER A 16 -0.29 7.41 10.05
N ALA A 17 -0.94 7.03 8.96
CA ALA A 17 -1.69 7.92 8.11
C ALA A 17 -2.99 7.25 7.69
N ASP A 18 -4.05 8.04 7.56
CA ASP A 18 -5.34 7.57 7.06
C ASP A 18 -6.10 8.72 6.39
N ILE A 19 -7.04 8.40 5.51
CA ILE A 19 -7.94 9.36 4.88
C ILE A 19 -9.03 9.86 5.84
N SER A 20 -9.22 9.18 6.96
CA SER A 20 -10.29 9.41 7.93
C SER A 20 -9.75 9.53 9.35
N PRO A 21 -10.17 10.54 10.12
CA PRO A 21 -9.77 10.68 11.52
C PRO A 21 -10.33 9.58 12.43
N PHE A 22 -11.29 8.78 11.93
CA PHE A 22 -11.94 7.74 12.71
C PHE A 22 -11.20 6.40 12.71
N ASN A 23 -10.09 6.28 11.96
CA ASN A 23 -9.30 5.07 11.99
C ASN A 23 -8.57 4.93 13.33
N ALA A 24 -8.88 3.87 14.08
CA ALA A 24 -8.25 3.58 15.38
C ALA A 24 -6.71 3.41 15.29
N GLY A 25 -6.18 3.11 14.10
CA GLY A 25 -4.74 3.03 13.83
C GLY A 25 -4.01 4.35 14.05
N LEU A 26 -4.67 5.49 13.83
CA LEU A 26 -4.10 6.83 14.05
C LEU A 26 -3.68 7.06 15.50
N TYR A 27 -4.34 6.40 16.45
CA TYR A 27 -4.11 6.59 17.88
C TYR A 27 -3.16 5.55 18.49
N ARG A 28 -2.46 4.79 17.66
CA ARG A 28 -1.58 3.69 18.09
C ARG A 28 -0.10 3.90 17.78
N THR A 29 0.27 5.05 17.24
CA THR A 29 1.62 5.38 16.79
C THR A 29 2.15 6.63 17.47
N SER A 30 3.46 6.91 17.36
CA SER A 30 4.07 8.08 18.00
C SER A 30 3.58 9.39 17.39
N GLU A 31 3.34 9.38 16.08
CA GLU A 31 2.71 10.47 15.35
C GLU A 31 1.68 9.90 14.35
N SER A 32 0.65 10.68 14.05
CA SER A 32 -0.35 10.36 13.05
C SER A 32 -0.83 11.58 12.29
N PHE A 33 -1.18 11.44 11.02
CA PHE A 33 -1.70 12.55 10.21
C PHE A 33 -2.72 12.08 9.18
N LEU A 34 -3.50 13.03 8.65
CA LEU A 34 -4.43 12.76 7.57
C LEU A 34 -3.73 12.85 6.22
N ILE A 35 -4.13 11.99 5.29
CA ILE A 35 -3.68 11.99 3.90
C ILE A 35 -4.89 12.13 2.95
N PRO A 36 -4.70 12.66 1.73
CA PRO A 36 -5.76 12.65 0.73
C PRO A 36 -6.04 11.22 0.25
N LYS A 37 -7.23 11.02 -0.32
CA LYS A 37 -7.50 9.79 -1.09
C LYS A 37 -6.58 9.72 -2.30
N VAL A 38 -6.11 8.53 -2.65
CA VAL A 38 -5.19 8.33 -3.79
C VAL A 38 -5.82 8.65 -5.14
N GLU A 39 -7.16 8.64 -5.20
CA GLU A 39 -7.96 8.99 -6.36
C GLU A 39 -8.11 10.51 -6.57
N GLU A 40 -7.74 11.33 -5.57
CA GLU A 40 -7.81 12.78 -5.67
C GLU A 40 -6.69 13.35 -6.56
N SER A 41 -7.03 14.40 -7.31
CA SER A 41 -6.05 15.12 -8.13
C SER A 41 -4.94 15.69 -7.24
N GLY A 42 -3.69 15.40 -7.59
CA GLY A 42 -2.52 15.85 -6.83
C GLY A 42 -2.14 14.96 -5.63
N ALA A 43 -2.86 13.86 -5.36
CA ALA A 43 -2.56 12.96 -4.25
C ALA A 43 -1.09 12.49 -4.25
N ARG A 44 -0.56 12.13 -5.43
CA ARG A 44 0.86 11.75 -5.58
C ARG A 44 1.81 12.80 -5.03
N GLN A 45 1.62 14.06 -5.45
CA GLN A 45 2.52 15.14 -5.03
C GLN A 45 2.40 15.39 -3.53
N HIS A 46 1.17 15.44 -3.01
CA HIS A 46 0.93 15.64 -1.58
C HIS A 46 1.58 14.52 -0.75
N ILE A 47 1.40 13.27 -1.16
CA ILE A 47 2.00 12.12 -0.47
C ILE A 47 3.53 12.18 -0.54
N SER A 48 4.11 12.49 -1.71
CA SER A 48 5.57 12.67 -1.85
C SER A 48 6.10 13.79 -0.96
N ASP A 49 5.39 14.92 -0.87
CA ASP A 49 5.77 16.04 0.00
C ASP A 49 5.72 15.64 1.48
N LEU A 50 4.71 14.85 1.88
CA LEU A 50 4.60 14.32 3.24
C LEU A 50 5.72 13.34 3.56
N ILE A 51 6.03 12.41 2.66
CA ILE A 51 7.13 11.45 2.79
C ILE A 51 8.45 12.19 3.02
N ALA A 52 8.75 13.19 2.18
CA ALA A 52 9.96 14.00 2.31
C ALA A 52 9.98 14.83 3.60
N LYS A 53 8.87 15.52 3.93
CA LYS A 53 8.75 16.35 5.13
C LYS A 53 8.88 15.56 6.43
N LYS A 54 8.42 14.31 6.44
CA LYS A 54 8.43 13.42 7.60
C LYS A 54 9.63 12.48 7.62
N GLU A 55 10.52 12.58 6.63
CA GLU A 55 11.72 11.75 6.52
C GLU A 55 11.37 10.25 6.60
N ILE A 56 10.33 9.84 5.87
CA ILE A 56 9.86 8.45 5.89
C ILE A 56 10.84 7.56 5.14
N ASP A 57 11.47 6.62 5.86
CA ASP A 57 12.36 5.62 5.25
C ASP A 57 11.60 4.48 4.55
N ILE A 58 10.49 4.04 5.14
CA ILE A 58 9.70 2.90 4.66
C ILE A 58 8.21 3.23 4.69
N LEU A 59 7.54 3.08 3.55
CA LEU A 59 6.09 3.20 3.42
C LEU A 59 5.44 1.82 3.34
N MET A 60 4.59 1.51 4.33
CA MET A 60 3.76 0.31 4.32
C MET A 60 2.31 0.65 4.01
N ILE A 61 1.70 -0.12 3.12
CA ILE A 61 0.37 0.17 2.56
C ILE A 61 -0.70 -0.66 3.27
N GLY A 62 -1.84 -0.03 3.56
CA GLY A 62 -2.94 -0.64 4.32
C GLY A 62 -4.17 -1.02 3.49
N SER A 63 -4.40 -0.38 2.35
CA SER A 63 -5.62 -0.57 1.54
C SER A 63 -5.35 -1.04 0.10
N GLU A 64 -6.36 -1.68 -0.51
CA GLU A 64 -6.30 -2.16 -1.89
C GLU A 64 -6.15 -1.00 -2.90
N PHE A 65 -6.84 0.12 -2.68
CA PHE A 65 -6.74 1.31 -3.54
C PHE A 65 -5.33 1.92 -3.51
N GLU A 66 -4.74 2.02 -2.32
CA GLU A 66 -3.36 2.47 -2.19
C GLU A 66 -2.39 1.48 -2.81
N LEU A 67 -2.61 0.17 -2.64
CA LEU A 67 -1.73 -0.84 -3.21
C LEU A 67 -1.69 -0.74 -4.73
N GLU A 68 -2.84 -0.55 -5.39
CA GLU A 68 -2.91 -0.28 -6.81
C GLU A 68 -2.16 1.02 -7.17
N PHE A 69 -2.48 2.12 -6.49
CA PHE A 69 -1.86 3.43 -6.74
C PHE A 69 -0.33 3.37 -6.64
N PHE A 70 0.19 2.84 -5.53
CA PHE A 70 1.61 2.77 -5.29
C PHE A 70 2.28 1.76 -6.21
N SER A 71 1.65 0.63 -6.56
CA SER A 71 2.23 -0.31 -7.53
C SER A 71 2.50 0.33 -8.90
N ARG A 72 1.65 1.30 -9.32
CA ARG A 72 1.79 2.05 -10.58
C ARG A 72 2.79 3.22 -10.49
N HIS A 73 3.01 3.76 -9.30
CA HIS A 73 3.81 4.97 -9.09
C HIS A 73 5.10 4.77 -8.28
N LYS A 74 5.35 3.55 -7.80
CA LYS A 74 6.44 3.17 -6.90
C LYS A 74 7.77 3.75 -7.33
N ASP A 75 8.26 3.35 -8.51
CA ASP A 75 9.58 3.75 -8.99
C ASP A 75 9.79 5.27 -9.02
N ARG A 76 8.73 6.02 -9.36
CA ARG A 76 8.80 7.50 -9.39
C ARG A 76 8.84 8.08 -7.98
N ILE A 77 7.99 7.59 -7.07
CA ILE A 77 7.94 8.10 -5.70
C ILE A 77 9.24 7.75 -4.96
N GLU A 78 9.78 6.54 -5.15
CA GLU A 78 11.06 6.13 -4.57
C GLU A 78 12.22 6.97 -5.13
N ALA A 79 12.23 7.25 -6.45
CA ALA A 79 13.22 8.13 -7.05
C ALA A 79 13.13 9.59 -6.55
N ASP A 80 11.91 10.10 -6.38
CA ASP A 80 11.65 11.49 -5.98
C ASP A 80 11.97 11.73 -4.48
N THR A 81 11.83 10.70 -3.63
CA THR A 81 11.85 10.87 -2.16
C THR A 81 12.88 10.01 -1.42
N GLY A 82 13.41 8.96 -2.04
CA GLY A 82 14.32 8.00 -1.39
C GLY A 82 13.64 6.98 -0.47
N VAL A 83 12.30 7.04 -0.32
CA VAL A 83 11.54 6.08 0.49
C VAL A 83 11.58 4.67 -0.11
N LEU A 84 11.49 3.64 0.72
CA LEU A 84 11.19 2.27 0.31
C LEU A 84 9.70 1.98 0.45
N ILE A 85 9.01 1.76 -0.66
CA ILE A 85 7.60 1.41 -0.70
C ILE A 85 7.44 -0.10 -0.69
N VAL A 86 6.74 -0.62 0.32
CA VAL A 86 6.44 -2.06 0.42
C VAL A 86 5.17 -2.36 -0.39
N ALA A 87 5.33 -2.54 -1.69
CA ALA A 87 4.28 -2.92 -2.64
C ALA A 87 4.81 -3.93 -3.66
N SER A 88 3.94 -4.84 -4.10
CA SER A 88 4.20 -5.72 -5.24
C SER A 88 4.20 -4.93 -6.55
N SER A 89 4.71 -5.53 -7.64
CA SER A 89 4.64 -4.93 -8.97
C SER A 89 3.19 -4.68 -9.40
N SER A 90 2.96 -3.70 -10.28
CA SER A 90 1.62 -3.39 -10.80
C SER A 90 0.96 -4.61 -11.45
N GLU A 91 1.73 -5.43 -12.17
CA GLU A 91 1.26 -6.69 -12.77
C GLU A 91 0.76 -7.68 -11.70
N THR A 92 1.54 -7.87 -10.62
CA THR A 92 1.13 -8.77 -9.52
C THR A 92 -0.14 -8.27 -8.86
N VAL A 93 -0.24 -6.95 -8.63
CA VAL A 93 -1.41 -6.34 -8.01
C VAL A 93 -2.64 -6.50 -8.92
N GLU A 94 -2.50 -6.26 -10.22
CA GLU A 94 -3.57 -6.44 -11.22
C GLU A 94 -4.10 -7.89 -11.25
N ILE A 95 -3.19 -8.87 -11.33
CA ILE A 95 -3.58 -10.29 -11.29
C ILE A 95 -4.33 -10.59 -9.99
N SER A 96 -3.84 -10.11 -8.85
CA SER A 96 -4.43 -10.40 -7.53
C SER A 96 -5.77 -9.71 -7.28
N ASN A 97 -6.00 -8.54 -7.89
CA ASN A 97 -7.25 -7.79 -7.74
C ASN A 97 -8.39 -8.37 -8.59
N ASP A 98 -8.06 -9.01 -9.72
CA ASP A 98 -9.04 -9.67 -10.58
C ASP A 98 -9.13 -11.17 -10.25
N LYS A 99 -10.28 -11.60 -9.74
CA LYS A 99 -10.52 -13.01 -9.37
C LYS A 99 -10.40 -13.97 -10.55
N TRP A 100 -10.78 -13.55 -11.74
CA TRP A 100 -10.62 -14.33 -12.96
C TRP A 100 -9.15 -14.47 -13.31
N LEU A 101 -8.40 -13.36 -13.36
CA LEU A 101 -6.96 -13.40 -13.64
C LEU A 101 -6.19 -14.21 -12.59
N THR A 102 -6.53 -14.07 -11.31
CA THR A 102 -5.97 -14.91 -10.25
C THR A 102 -6.24 -16.39 -10.50
N THR A 103 -7.46 -16.76 -10.89
CA THR A 103 -7.82 -18.16 -11.18
C THR A 103 -7.03 -18.70 -12.36
N GLU A 104 -6.91 -17.92 -13.42
CA GLU A 104 -6.14 -18.28 -14.61
C GLU A 104 -4.65 -18.43 -14.30
N PHE A 105 -4.07 -17.50 -13.55
CA PHE A 105 -2.69 -17.58 -13.08
C PHE A 105 -2.43 -18.85 -12.28
N LEU A 106 -3.32 -19.20 -11.34
CA LEU A 106 -3.20 -20.42 -10.54
C LEU A 106 -3.32 -21.69 -11.42
N ARG A 107 -4.28 -21.70 -12.36
CA ARG A 107 -4.52 -22.80 -13.31
C ARG A 107 -3.31 -23.07 -14.19
N GLU A 108 -2.75 -22.02 -14.79
CA GLU A 108 -1.58 -22.11 -15.68
C GLU A 108 -0.32 -22.57 -14.96
N ASN A 109 -0.18 -22.26 -13.66
CA ASN A 109 0.94 -22.67 -12.83
C ASN A 109 0.73 -24.01 -12.11
N GLY A 110 -0.38 -24.72 -12.37
CA GLY A 110 -0.66 -26.01 -11.74
C GLY A 110 -0.91 -25.94 -10.23
N LEU A 111 -1.34 -24.78 -9.73
CA LEU A 111 -1.66 -24.55 -8.31
C LEU A 111 -3.15 -24.81 -8.04
N PRO A 112 -3.56 -25.15 -6.80
CA PRO A 112 -4.97 -25.28 -6.46
C PRO A 112 -5.75 -23.97 -6.69
N TYR A 113 -6.88 -24.06 -7.40
CA TYR A 113 -7.76 -22.94 -7.68
C TYR A 113 -9.24 -23.33 -7.51
N ALA A 114 -10.10 -22.33 -7.26
CA ALA A 114 -11.55 -22.51 -7.29
C ALA A 114 -12.07 -22.25 -8.70
N GLU A 115 -13.07 -23.03 -9.17
CA GLU A 115 -13.71 -22.73 -10.45
C GLU A 115 -14.34 -21.33 -10.42
N ALA A 116 -13.99 -20.52 -11.42
CA ALA A 116 -14.54 -19.18 -11.62
C ALA A 116 -15.28 -19.15 -12.97
N PHE A 117 -16.35 -18.35 -13.04
CA PHE A 117 -17.14 -18.17 -14.26
C PHE A 117 -17.37 -16.68 -14.49
N VAL A 118 -17.12 -16.22 -15.72
CA VAL A 118 -17.45 -14.85 -16.13
C VAL A 118 -18.90 -14.84 -16.63
N PRO A 119 -19.75 -13.89 -16.17
CA PRO A 119 -21.11 -13.75 -16.71
C PRO A 119 -21.09 -13.59 -18.23
N ARG A 120 -22.08 -14.20 -18.91
CA ARG A 120 -22.28 -14.03 -20.35
C ARG A 120 -23.00 -12.73 -20.69
#